data_AF-A0A954PQ66-F1
#
_entry.id   AF-A0A954PQ66-F1
#
_cell.length_a   1.000
_cell.length_b   1.000
_cell.length_c   1.000
_cell.angle_alpha   90.00
_cell.angle_beta   90.00
_cell.angle_gamma   90.00
#
_symmetry.space_group_name_H-M   'P 1'
#
loop_
_entity.id
_entity.type
_entity.pdbx_description
1 polymer ?
#
loop_
_entity_poly.entity_id
_entity_poly.type
_entity_poly.pdbx_seq_one_letter_code
_entity_poly.pdbx_strand_id
1 'polypeptide(L)'
;MDARPTRIILGVALMGLFLLASPASAQHGRRPQYTAHSQNFIVFASSPQWAAQVAEVAETCRRDLALHWLGKELPPWSERVPLHVQDAPNLGAGGETRFSLMSQGRVGNWMMSVQGTQQRILDSVLPHEITHTIFATHFSPLGKYVPRWADEGACTTVEHEAEKRKHQHYLHEFLRTGRGLAFNK
;
A
#
# COMPACT_ATOMS: atom_id res chain seq x y z
N MET A 1 -79.11 -4.63 -1.10
CA MET A 1 -79.38 -3.24 -1.48
C MET A 1 -78.56 -2.35 -0.59
N ASP A 2 -77.64 -1.64 -1.24
CA ASP A 2 -77.12 -0.30 -0.93
C ASP A 2 -76.21 -0.02 0.27
N ALA A 3 -74.96 0.20 -0.14
CA ALA A 3 -74.16 1.42 0.06
C ALA A 3 -73.67 1.78 1.48
N ARG A 4 -72.36 1.59 1.68
CA ARG A 4 -71.57 2.36 2.65
C ARG A 4 -70.63 3.30 1.87
N PRO A 5 -70.61 4.61 2.15
CA PRO A 5 -69.75 5.53 1.42
C PRO A 5 -68.35 5.60 2.04
N THR A 6 -67.35 5.56 1.17
CA THR A 6 -65.93 5.76 1.44
C THR A 6 -65.68 7.23 1.79
N ARG A 7 -65.16 7.51 2.99
CA ARG A 7 -64.63 8.84 3.34
C ARG A 7 -63.14 8.89 3.06
N ILE A 8 -62.78 9.64 2.03
CA ILE A 8 -61.40 10.01 1.67
C ILE A 8 -60.96 11.11 2.64
N ILE A 9 -59.93 10.84 3.45
CA ILE A 9 -59.25 11.86 4.25
C ILE A 9 -58.15 12.47 3.37
N LEU A 10 -58.32 13.74 3.01
CA LEU A 10 -57.29 14.56 2.37
C LEU A 10 -56.18 14.83 3.40
N GLY A 11 -55.04 14.15 3.27
CA GLY A 11 -53.81 14.50 3.98
C GLY A 11 -53.10 15.64 3.27
N VAL A 12 -53.08 16.83 3.88
CA VAL A 12 -52.29 17.98 3.42
C VAL A 12 -50.81 17.69 3.73
N ALA A 13 -50.02 17.41 2.71
CA ALA A 13 -48.57 17.27 2.82
C ALA A 13 -47.92 18.67 2.86
N LEU A 14 -47.38 19.06 4.01
CA LEU A 14 -46.46 20.21 4.11
C LEU A 14 -45.13 19.83 3.46
N MET A 15 -44.85 20.42 2.30
CA MET A 15 -43.57 20.28 1.61
C MET A 15 -42.59 21.33 2.16
N GLY A 16 -41.81 20.94 3.17
CA GLY A 16 -40.72 21.77 3.71
C GLY A 16 -39.50 21.74 2.79
N LEU A 17 -39.23 22.87 2.14
CA LEU A 17 -38.04 23.07 1.31
C LEU A 17 -36.81 23.30 2.22
N PHE A 18 -36.11 22.22 2.58
CA PHE A 18 -34.78 22.32 3.20
C PHE A 18 -33.73 22.64 2.13
N LEU A 19 -33.33 23.90 2.02
CA LEU A 19 -32.11 24.30 1.32
C LEU A 19 -30.90 23.79 2.11
N LEU A 20 -30.42 22.58 1.78
CA LEU A 20 -29.11 22.12 2.21
C LEU A 20 -28.05 22.90 1.43
N ALA A 21 -27.55 23.98 2.03
CA ALA A 21 -26.30 24.58 1.61
C ALA A 21 -25.19 23.52 1.77
N SER A 22 -24.75 22.94 0.65
CA SER A 22 -23.58 22.06 0.65
C SER A 22 -22.37 22.89 1.07
N PRO A 23 -21.64 22.52 2.14
CA PRO A 23 -20.38 23.20 2.41
C PRO A 23 -19.45 22.88 1.24
N ALA A 24 -18.95 23.92 0.59
CA ALA A 24 -17.90 23.81 -0.41
C ALA A 24 -16.77 22.97 0.18
N SER A 25 -16.43 21.87 -0.49
CA SER A 25 -15.30 21.02 -0.13
C SER A 25 -14.06 21.90 -0.01
N ALA A 26 -13.56 22.07 1.21
CA ALA A 26 -12.28 22.71 1.44
C ALA A 26 -11.22 21.97 0.63
N GLN A 27 -10.71 22.61 -0.42
CA GLN A 27 -9.51 22.17 -1.10
C GLN A 27 -8.39 22.12 -0.05
N HIS A 28 -8.07 20.91 0.41
CA HIS A 28 -6.83 20.67 1.15
C HIS A 28 -5.70 21.15 0.24
N GLY A 29 -4.99 22.21 0.68
CA GLY A 29 -3.86 22.77 -0.05
C GLY A 29 -2.90 21.64 -0.40
N ARG A 30 -2.73 21.39 -1.71
CA ARG A 30 -1.82 20.38 -2.22
C ARG A 30 -0.42 20.80 -1.79
N ARG A 31 0.16 20.08 -0.81
CA ARG A 31 1.54 20.36 -0.38
C ARG A 31 2.46 20.27 -1.61
N PRO A 32 3.45 21.15 -1.74
CA PRO A 32 4.44 21.02 -2.80
C PRO A 32 5.08 19.63 -2.72
N GLN A 33 5.09 18.93 -3.85
CA GLN A 33 5.64 17.59 -4.00
C GLN A 33 6.92 17.72 -4.83
N TYR A 34 8.04 17.30 -4.28
CA TYR A 34 9.36 17.35 -4.90
C TYR A 34 9.72 15.99 -5.45
N THR A 35 10.54 15.97 -6.50
CA THR A 35 10.90 14.74 -7.20
C THR A 35 12.40 14.48 -7.16
N ALA A 36 12.78 13.23 -6.89
CA ALA A 36 14.12 12.72 -7.10
C ALA A 36 14.08 11.51 -8.03
N HIS A 37 15.13 11.34 -8.83
CA HIS A 37 15.26 10.23 -9.78
C HIS A 37 16.50 9.41 -9.45
N SER A 38 16.37 8.10 -9.49
CA SER A 38 17.47 7.15 -9.40
C SER A 38 17.43 6.18 -10.60
N GLN A 39 18.17 5.07 -10.55
CA GLN A 39 18.17 4.08 -11.63
C GLN A 39 16.80 3.39 -11.76
N ASN A 40 16.19 3.05 -10.63
CA ASN A 40 15.01 2.20 -10.51
C ASN A 40 13.80 2.92 -9.94
N PHE A 41 13.92 4.15 -9.42
CA PHE A 41 12.82 4.86 -8.76
C PHE A 41 12.62 6.30 -9.25
N ILE A 42 11.38 6.77 -9.22
CA ILE A 42 10.98 8.18 -9.29
C ILE A 42 10.27 8.49 -7.98
N VAL A 43 10.95 9.18 -7.09
CA VAL A 43 10.47 9.43 -5.72
C VAL A 43 9.79 10.78 -5.65
N PHE A 44 8.62 10.81 -5.04
CA PHE A 44 7.86 12.02 -4.76
C PHE A 44 7.70 12.23 -3.26
N ALA A 45 8.21 13.35 -2.74
CA ALA A 45 8.23 13.61 -1.30
C ALA A 45 8.00 15.09 -0.93
N SER A 46 7.95 15.36 0.37
CA SER A 46 7.65 16.68 0.96
C SER A 46 8.80 17.70 0.87
N SER A 47 10.03 17.27 0.56
CA SER A 47 11.19 18.14 0.32
C SER A 47 12.19 17.50 -0.66
N PRO A 48 13.09 18.29 -1.30
CA PRO A 48 14.13 17.74 -2.17
C PRO A 48 15.10 16.80 -1.45
N GLN A 49 15.52 17.16 -0.22
CA GLN A 49 16.45 16.36 0.58
C GLN A 49 15.81 15.02 0.95
N TRP A 50 14.53 15.05 1.30
CA TRP A 50 13.80 13.85 1.66
C TRP A 50 13.58 12.93 0.45
N ALA A 51 13.23 13.49 -0.72
CA ALA A 51 13.11 12.72 -1.96
C ALA A 51 14.44 12.05 -2.34
N ALA A 52 15.56 12.76 -2.22
CA ALA A 52 16.89 12.21 -2.51
C ALA A 52 17.28 11.09 -1.53
N GLN A 53 17.05 11.29 -0.23
CA GLN A 53 17.35 10.28 0.79
C GLN A 53 16.53 9.00 0.59
N VAL A 54 15.22 9.13 0.33
CA VAL A 54 14.38 7.97 0.04
C VAL A 54 14.82 7.26 -1.24
N ALA A 55 15.22 7.99 -2.28
CA ALA A 55 15.73 7.38 -3.52
C ALA A 55 17.00 6.56 -3.27
N GLU A 56 17.95 7.10 -2.50
CA GLU A 56 19.19 6.40 -2.13
C GLU A 56 18.92 5.13 -1.30
N VAL A 57 18.05 5.24 -0.29
CA VAL A 57 17.67 4.10 0.56
C VAL A 57 16.92 3.06 -0.26
N ALA A 58 16.02 3.45 -1.17
CA ALA A 58 15.29 2.51 -2.01
C ALA A 58 16.22 1.70 -2.94
N GLU A 59 17.24 2.34 -3.53
CA GLU A 59 18.25 1.61 -4.33
C GLU A 59 19.08 0.65 -3.47
N THR A 60 19.48 1.10 -2.28
CA THR A 60 20.23 0.27 -1.32
C THR A 60 19.40 -0.94 -0.89
N CYS A 61 18.16 -0.73 -0.46
CA CYS A 61 17.22 -1.80 -0.13
C CYS A 61 17.05 -2.76 -1.30
N ARG A 62 16.82 -2.27 -2.52
CA ARG A 62 16.66 -3.11 -3.71
C ARG A 62 17.86 -4.02 -3.93
N ARG A 63 19.08 -3.46 -3.88
CA ARG A 63 20.32 -4.22 -4.05
C ARG A 63 20.47 -5.28 -2.95
N ASP A 64 20.39 -4.84 -1.70
CA ASP A 64 20.72 -5.67 -0.54
C ASP A 64 19.67 -6.78 -0.35
N LEU A 65 18.38 -6.49 -0.58
CA LEU A 65 17.31 -7.47 -0.51
C LEU A 65 17.33 -8.44 -1.71
N ALA A 66 17.75 -8.00 -2.91
CA ALA A 66 17.94 -8.91 -4.03
C ALA A 66 19.06 -9.91 -3.73
N LEU A 67 20.18 -9.43 -3.16
CA LEU A 67 21.26 -10.29 -2.69
C LEU A 67 20.79 -11.24 -1.59
N HIS A 68 20.04 -10.75 -0.60
CA HIS A 68 19.50 -11.55 0.50
C HIS A 68 18.59 -12.69 0.01
N TRP A 69 17.63 -12.39 -0.85
CA TRP A 69 16.62 -13.36 -1.29
C TRP A 69 17.06 -14.23 -2.46
N LEU A 70 17.84 -13.67 -3.39
CA LEU A 70 18.15 -14.31 -4.68
C LEU A 70 19.63 -14.69 -4.83
N GLY A 71 20.49 -14.27 -3.90
CA GLY A 71 21.94 -14.45 -3.97
C GLY A 71 22.63 -13.60 -5.04
N LYS A 72 21.89 -12.70 -5.71
CA LYS A 72 22.39 -11.84 -6.78
C LYS A 72 21.56 -10.57 -6.92
N GLU A 73 22.17 -9.52 -7.46
CA GLU A 73 21.43 -8.32 -7.85
C GLU A 73 20.50 -8.58 -9.04
N LEU A 74 19.38 -7.86 -9.06
CA LEU A 74 18.51 -7.81 -10.24
C LEU A 74 19.05 -6.79 -11.25
N PRO A 75 18.96 -7.06 -12.57
CA PRO A 75 19.23 -6.04 -13.58
C PRO A 75 18.28 -4.84 -13.40
N PRO A 76 18.68 -3.62 -13.80
CA PRO A 76 17.79 -2.46 -13.75
C PRO A 76 16.44 -2.74 -14.40
N TRP A 77 15.35 -2.28 -13.78
CA TRP A 77 14.03 -2.42 -14.38
C TRP A 77 13.92 -1.56 -15.65
N SER A 78 13.15 -2.03 -16.63
CA SER A 78 12.91 -1.29 -17.86
C SER A 78 12.14 0.02 -17.63
N GLU A 79 11.39 0.08 -16.53
CA GLU A 79 10.63 1.24 -16.08
C GLU A 79 10.97 1.51 -14.61
N ARG A 80 11.13 2.78 -14.26
CA ARG A 80 11.32 3.19 -12.87
C ARG A 80 9.99 3.07 -12.11
N VAL A 81 10.06 2.64 -10.86
CA VAL A 81 8.92 2.58 -9.94
C VAL A 81 8.59 4.00 -9.45
N PRO A 82 7.38 4.53 -9.72
CA PRO A 82 6.88 5.73 -9.07
C PRO A 82 6.65 5.44 -7.58
N LEU A 83 7.31 6.20 -6.70
CA LEU A 83 7.26 6.05 -5.25
C LEU A 83 6.72 7.33 -4.61
N HIS A 84 5.49 7.28 -4.11
CA HIS A 84 4.85 8.38 -3.38
C HIS A 84 5.08 8.26 -1.88
N VAL A 85 5.66 9.31 -1.27
CA VAL A 85 6.04 9.31 0.14
C VAL A 85 5.18 10.30 0.92
N GLN A 86 4.51 9.81 1.95
CA GLN A 86 3.77 10.63 2.91
C GLN A 86 4.34 10.47 4.31
N ASP A 87 5.10 11.45 4.78
CA ASP A 87 5.67 11.44 6.13
C ASP A 87 4.91 12.35 7.11
N ALA A 88 4.66 11.85 8.32
CA ALA A 88 4.14 12.64 9.44
C ALA A 88 4.51 12.01 10.80
N PRO A 89 4.72 12.80 11.87
CA PRO A 89 5.14 12.27 13.18
C PRO A 89 4.19 11.24 13.81
N ASN A 90 2.88 11.37 13.53
CA ASN A 90 1.84 10.52 14.13
C ASN A 90 1.17 9.59 13.10
N LEU A 91 1.79 9.40 11.93
CA LEU A 91 1.25 8.55 10.89
C LEU A 91 1.71 7.11 11.10
N GLY A 92 0.76 6.17 11.07
CA GLY A 92 1.08 4.74 11.15
C GLY A 92 1.92 4.30 9.95
N ALA A 93 2.92 3.45 10.21
CA ALA A 93 3.76 2.86 9.17
C ALA A 93 2.93 1.93 8.29
N GLY A 94 3.05 2.08 6.98
CA GLY A 94 2.38 1.23 6.01
C GLY A 94 2.69 1.63 4.58
N GLY A 95 2.43 0.73 3.65
CA GLY A 95 2.65 0.98 2.24
C GLY A 95 1.71 0.17 1.37
N GLU A 96 1.82 0.40 0.08
CA GLU A 96 1.17 -0.39 -0.95
C GLU A 96 2.02 -0.39 -2.21
N THR A 97 2.28 -1.59 -2.73
CA THR A 97 2.92 -1.81 -4.02
C THR A 97 1.93 -2.47 -4.97
N ARG A 98 1.68 -1.82 -6.11
CA ARG A 98 0.86 -2.35 -7.20
C ARG A 98 1.74 -2.58 -8.43
N PHE A 99 1.44 -3.65 -9.14
CA PHE A 99 2.08 -4.01 -10.40
C PHE A 99 1.14 -4.88 -11.24
N SER A 100 1.46 -5.05 -12.51
CA SER A 100 0.76 -5.95 -13.41
C SER A 100 1.72 -6.98 -13.99
N LEU A 101 1.28 -8.24 -14.02
CA LEU A 101 1.91 -9.26 -14.86
C LEU A 101 1.59 -8.95 -16.32
N MET A 102 2.63 -8.84 -17.13
CA MET A 102 2.56 -8.56 -18.55
C MET A 102 2.74 -9.86 -19.34
N SER A 103 2.52 -9.79 -20.66
CA SER A 103 2.83 -10.90 -21.56
C SER A 103 4.31 -11.29 -21.46
N GLN A 104 4.61 -12.54 -21.82
CA GLN A 104 5.98 -13.09 -21.85
C GLN A 104 6.68 -13.09 -20.48
N GLY A 105 5.92 -13.15 -19.39
CA GLY A 105 6.47 -13.28 -18.05
C GLY A 105 7.22 -12.05 -17.55
N ARG A 106 6.84 -10.86 -18.05
CA ARG A 106 7.36 -9.58 -17.58
C ARG A 106 6.44 -8.98 -16.51
N VAL A 107 6.96 -8.01 -15.76
CA VAL A 107 6.20 -7.22 -14.80
C VAL A 107 6.44 -5.73 -15.06
N GLY A 108 5.40 -4.92 -14.85
CA GLY A 108 5.42 -3.48 -15.07
C GLY A 108 4.20 -2.79 -14.47
N ASN A 109 3.89 -1.58 -14.95
CA ASN A 109 2.81 -0.73 -14.40
C ASN A 109 2.94 -0.52 -12.90
N TRP A 110 4.17 -0.23 -12.47
CA TRP A 110 4.50 -0.08 -11.06
C TRP A 110 3.83 1.15 -10.45
N MET A 111 3.40 1.01 -9.20
CA MET A 111 3.07 2.13 -8.32
C MET A 111 3.39 1.71 -6.90
N MET A 112 4.13 2.55 -6.19
CA MET A 112 4.45 2.35 -4.78
C MET A 112 4.03 3.59 -4.00
N SER A 113 3.35 3.39 -2.87
CA SER A 113 3.05 4.42 -1.90
C SER A 113 3.53 3.99 -0.53
N VAL A 114 4.19 4.88 0.20
CA VAL A 114 4.68 4.62 1.56
C VAL A 114 4.28 5.75 2.49
N GLN A 115 3.94 5.39 3.72
CA GLN A 115 3.57 6.33 4.75
C GLN A 115 4.13 5.97 6.12
N GLY A 116 4.28 6.98 6.98
CA GLY A 116 4.69 6.80 8.37
C GLY A 116 5.55 7.95 8.89
N THR A 117 6.29 7.70 9.97
CA THR A 117 7.41 8.58 10.32
C THR A 117 8.55 8.38 9.33
N GLN A 118 9.40 9.39 9.13
CA GLN A 118 10.56 9.27 8.24
C GLN A 118 11.41 8.05 8.59
N GLN A 119 11.66 7.82 9.89
CA GLN A 119 12.41 6.65 10.35
C GLN A 119 11.75 5.34 9.90
N ARG A 120 10.45 5.14 10.21
CA ARG A 120 9.74 3.89 9.87
C ARG A 120 9.62 3.67 8.37
N ILE A 121 9.52 4.75 7.58
CA ILE A 121 9.54 4.67 6.12
C ILE A 121 10.85 4.05 5.66
N LEU A 122 12.00 4.56 6.13
CA LEU A 122 13.31 4.10 5.67
C LEU A 122 13.64 2.67 6.09
N ASP A 123 13.40 2.32 7.35
CA ASP A 123 13.94 1.10 7.96
C ASP A 123 12.92 -0.05 8.08
N SER A 124 11.67 0.17 7.64
CA SER A 124 10.61 -0.83 7.72
C SER A 124 9.73 -0.88 6.47
N VAL A 125 9.10 0.24 6.10
CA VAL A 125 8.13 0.24 4.99
C VAL A 125 8.83 0.07 3.64
N LEU A 126 9.92 0.79 3.37
CA LEU A 126 10.67 0.61 2.12
C LEU A 126 11.19 -0.82 1.94
N PRO A 127 11.84 -1.46 2.94
CA PRO A 127 12.22 -2.86 2.85
C PRO A 127 11.05 -3.80 2.51
N HIS A 128 9.89 -3.59 3.14
CA HIS A 128 8.67 -4.37 2.88
C HIS A 128 8.22 -4.22 1.42
N GLU A 129 7.93 -2.99 0.99
CA GLU A 129 7.38 -2.70 -0.33
C GLU A 129 8.34 -3.06 -1.47
N ILE A 130 9.65 -2.87 -1.25
CA ILE A 130 10.65 -3.24 -2.25
C ILE A 130 10.78 -4.76 -2.37
N THR A 131 10.57 -5.52 -1.30
CA THR A 131 10.55 -6.99 -1.38
C THR A 131 9.46 -7.50 -2.32
N HIS A 132 8.27 -6.88 -2.34
CA HIS A 132 7.24 -7.18 -3.36
C HIS A 132 7.76 -7.01 -4.78
N THR A 133 8.49 -5.92 -5.06
CA THR A 133 9.02 -5.66 -6.41
C THR A 133 10.09 -6.69 -6.82
N ILE A 134 10.92 -7.13 -5.88
CA ILE A 134 11.94 -8.17 -6.10
C ILE A 134 11.27 -9.49 -6.43
N PHE A 135 10.27 -9.89 -5.63
CA PHE A 135 9.54 -11.14 -5.82
C PHE A 135 8.72 -11.12 -7.11
N ALA A 136 8.02 -10.02 -7.39
CA ALA A 136 7.29 -9.83 -8.63
C ALA A 136 8.23 -9.99 -9.84
N THR A 137 9.43 -9.42 -9.78
CA THR A 137 10.44 -9.56 -10.86
C THR A 137 10.97 -10.98 -11.00
N HIS A 138 11.26 -11.65 -9.87
CA HIS A 138 11.83 -12.98 -9.88
C HIS A 138 10.83 -14.04 -10.38
N PHE A 139 9.57 -13.94 -9.96
CA PHE A 139 8.53 -14.92 -10.26
C PHE A 139 7.69 -14.59 -11.50
N SER A 140 7.78 -13.37 -12.07
CA SER A 140 7.02 -13.03 -13.28
C SER A 140 7.19 -14.00 -14.46
N PRO A 141 8.34 -14.68 -14.69
CA PRO A 141 8.47 -15.68 -15.75
C PRO A 141 7.46 -16.84 -15.64
N LEU A 142 6.94 -17.12 -14.44
CA LEU A 142 5.91 -18.15 -14.22
C LEU A 142 4.50 -17.68 -14.63
N GLY A 143 4.32 -16.40 -14.95
CA GLY A 143 3.04 -15.81 -15.33
C GLY A 143 1.99 -15.82 -14.21
N LYS A 144 2.43 -15.93 -12.95
CA LYS A 144 1.55 -15.99 -11.77
C LYS A 144 2.07 -15.08 -10.66
N TYR A 145 1.15 -14.54 -9.87
CA TYR A 145 1.49 -13.82 -8.65
C TYR A 145 2.00 -14.81 -7.60
N VAL A 146 2.92 -14.35 -6.76
CA VAL A 146 3.34 -15.10 -5.57
C VAL A 146 2.12 -15.27 -4.66
N PRO A 147 1.87 -16.48 -4.10
CA PRO A 147 0.79 -16.67 -3.14
C PRO A 147 0.90 -15.65 -2.00
N ARG A 148 -0.21 -14.98 -1.67
CA ARG A 148 -0.21 -13.82 -0.74
C ARG A 148 0.48 -14.11 0.60
N TRP A 149 0.28 -15.32 1.16
CA TRP A 149 0.90 -15.69 2.43
C TRP A 149 2.44 -15.73 2.36
N ALA A 150 3.01 -16.14 1.22
CA ALA A 150 4.45 -16.25 1.04
C ALA A 150 5.06 -14.87 0.73
N ASP A 151 4.37 -14.08 -0.07
CA ASP A 151 4.75 -12.70 -0.41
C ASP A 151 4.77 -11.80 0.83
N GLU A 152 3.65 -11.69 1.55
CA GLU A 152 3.55 -10.89 2.78
C GLU A 152 4.44 -11.41 3.90
N GLY A 153 4.55 -12.75 4.00
CA GLY A 153 5.39 -13.40 5.00
C GLY A 153 6.86 -13.01 4.83
N ALA A 154 7.37 -13.00 3.60
CA ALA A 154 8.71 -12.55 3.29
C ALA A 154 8.89 -11.04 3.48
N CYS A 155 7.91 -10.22 3.08
CA CYS A 155 7.99 -8.77 3.26
C CYS A 155 8.04 -8.40 4.75
N THR A 156 7.29 -9.11 5.59
CA THR A 156 7.29 -8.92 7.04
C THR A 156 8.63 -9.27 7.69
N THR A 157 9.40 -10.24 7.17
CA THR A 157 10.67 -10.66 7.80
C THR A 157 11.82 -9.67 7.61
N VAL A 158 11.66 -8.68 6.73
CA VAL A 158 12.66 -7.65 6.47
C VAL A 158 12.29 -6.28 7.04
N GLU A 159 11.13 -6.19 7.71
CA GLU A 159 10.72 -4.99 8.45
C GLU A 159 11.63 -4.71 9.65
N HIS A 160 11.44 -3.55 10.27
CA HIS A 160 12.08 -3.25 11.54
C HIS A 160 11.54 -4.15 12.67
N GLU A 161 12.39 -4.47 13.65
CA GLU A 161 12.04 -5.36 14.78
C GLU A 161 10.80 -4.92 15.58
N ALA A 162 10.50 -3.62 15.61
CA ALA A 162 9.28 -3.11 16.23
C ALA A 162 8.01 -3.57 15.50
N GLU A 163 8.02 -3.66 14.17
CA GLU A 163 6.88 -4.12 13.38
C GLU A 163 6.78 -5.65 13.42
N LYS A 164 7.91 -6.37 13.30
CA LYS A 164 7.97 -7.83 13.48
C LYS A 164 7.37 -8.30 14.81
N ARG A 165 7.63 -7.58 15.90
CA ARG A 165 7.07 -7.92 17.22
C ARG A 165 5.54 -7.82 17.26
N LYS A 166 4.92 -6.93 16.47
CA LYS A 166 3.46 -6.86 16.35
C LYS A 166 2.92 -8.12 15.67
N HIS A 167 3.56 -8.53 14.57
CA HIS A 167 3.20 -9.77 13.87
C HIS A 167 3.41 -11.01 14.73
N GLN A 168 4.49 -11.07 15.51
CA GLN A 168 4.73 -12.16 16.45
C GLN A 168 3.65 -12.20 17.56
N HIS A 169 3.24 -11.04 18.08
CA HIS A 169 2.14 -10.95 19.03
C HIS A 169 0.85 -11.52 18.44
N TYR A 170 0.48 -11.10 17.23
CA TYR A 170 -0.71 -11.61 16.53
C TYR A 170 -0.62 -13.10 16.21
N LEU A 171 0.55 -13.61 15.83
CA LEU A 171 0.76 -15.04 15.62
C LEU A 171 0.43 -15.82 16.90
N HIS A 172 0.98 -15.42 18.05
CA HIS A 172 0.69 -16.07 19.32
C HIS A 172 -0.80 -15.97 19.69
N GLU A 173 -1.42 -14.81 19.49
CA GLU A 173 -2.85 -14.61 19.75
C GLU A 173 -3.72 -15.54 18.88
N PHE A 174 -3.48 -15.57 17.56
CA PHE A 174 -4.31 -16.32 16.63
C PHE A 174 -4.19 -17.82 16.83
N LEU A 175 -2.97 -18.31 17.13
CA LEU A 175 -2.77 -19.72 17.45
C LEU A 175 -3.47 -20.12 18.76
N ARG A 176 -3.44 -19.26 19.78
CA ARG A 176 -4.12 -19.52 21.07
C ARG A 176 -5.64 -19.45 20.98
N THR A 177 -6.17 -18.68 20.03
CA THR A 177 -7.61 -18.47 19.84
C THR A 177 -8.22 -19.33 18.72
N GLY A 178 -7.45 -20.27 18.15
CA GLY A 178 -7.95 -21.20 17.12
C GLY A 178 -8.23 -20.53 15.77
N ARG A 179 -7.62 -19.37 15.51
CA ARG A 179 -7.77 -18.60 14.25
C ARG A 179 -6.71 -18.94 13.19
N GLY A 180 -5.90 -19.98 13.41
CA GLY A 180 -4.93 -20.46 12.44
C GLY A 180 -5.60 -21.23 11.29
N LEU A 181 -5.03 -21.12 10.08
CA LEU A 181 -5.39 -21.98 8.95
C LEU A 181 -4.54 -23.25 9.00
N ALA A 182 -5.19 -24.41 9.06
CA ALA A 182 -4.50 -25.70 9.08
C ALA A 182 -4.16 -26.15 7.64
N PHE A 183 -2.90 -26.46 7.38
CA PHE A 183 -2.42 -26.91 6.05
C PHE A 183 -2.53 -28.43 5.84
N ASN A 184 -2.98 -29.16 6.86
CA ASN A 184 -3.07 -30.63 6.88
C ASN A 184 -4.51 -31.14 6.70
N LYS A 185 -5.39 -30.32 6.13
CA LYS A 185 -6.75 -30.71 5.76
C LYS A 185 -6.92 -30.64 4.26
#